data_AF-A0A0Q7SFJ7-F1
#
_entry.id   AF-A0A0Q7SFJ7-F1
#
_cell.length_a   1.000
_cell.length_b   1.000
_cell.length_c   1.000
_cell.angle_alpha   90.00
_cell.angle_beta   90.00
_cell.angle_gamma   90.00
#
_symmetry.space_group_name_H-M   'P 1'
#
loop_
_entity.id
_entity.type
_entity.pdbx_description
1 polymer ?
#
loop_
_entity_poly.entity_id
_entity_poly.type
_entity_poly.pdbx_seq_one_letter_code
_entity_poly.pdbx_strand_id
1 'polypeptide(L)'
;MTALAATSAHADFSYSTQGVDFTYHGVDANTFTLRIQNALDATGNWAPATHLGYLGFKGLGNLSTLTGVQVTVNPAPASSIQWLYTAGEVTGNGCNANANSQSICLDATPDLPLSNDLLFTIDLLGNGINIGSVTAPQLKASFTVWQEATRNKPASFVGTGDLLAQTLASTAAANKLPEPASLALAGLALAGLALARRRIRA
;
A
#
# COMPACT_ATOMS: atom_id res chain seq x y z
N MET A 1 17.42 -9.83 -33.92
CA MET A 1 16.48 -8.84 -33.39
C MET A 1 16.16 -9.23 -31.96
N THR A 2 16.84 -8.63 -31.01
CA THR A 2 16.65 -8.86 -29.56
C THR A 2 15.43 -8.07 -29.13
N ALA A 3 14.34 -8.76 -28.79
CA ALA A 3 13.19 -8.11 -28.17
C ALA A 3 13.61 -7.63 -26.78
N LEU A 4 13.57 -6.31 -26.55
CA LEU A 4 13.58 -5.79 -25.19
C LEU A 4 12.29 -6.27 -24.52
N ALA A 5 12.42 -7.13 -23.51
CA ALA A 5 11.31 -7.47 -22.64
C ALA A 5 10.81 -6.18 -21.99
N ALA A 6 9.58 -5.78 -22.32
CA ALA A 6 8.89 -4.75 -21.57
C ALA A 6 8.71 -5.31 -20.15
N THR A 7 9.48 -4.80 -19.20
CA THR A 7 9.19 -4.95 -17.78
C THR A 7 7.75 -4.51 -17.58
N SER A 8 6.88 -5.43 -17.19
CA SER A 8 5.51 -5.13 -16.78
C SER A 8 5.58 -4.00 -15.75
N ALA A 9 5.02 -2.84 -16.09
CA ALA A 9 4.88 -1.75 -15.14
C ALA A 9 3.95 -2.25 -14.02
N HIS A 10 4.48 -2.41 -12.81
CA HIS A 10 3.68 -2.81 -11.67
C HIS A 10 2.86 -1.63 -11.17
N ALA A 11 1.65 -1.92 -10.68
CA ALA A 11 0.71 -0.90 -10.28
C ALA A 11 1.06 -0.32 -8.90
N ASP A 12 1.08 1.01 -8.85
CA ASP A 12 1.20 1.81 -7.64
C ASP A 12 -0.18 2.28 -7.18
N PHE A 13 -0.45 2.14 -5.88
CA PHE A 13 -1.68 2.64 -5.27
C PHE A 13 -1.36 3.39 -3.98
N SER A 14 -2.12 4.42 -3.67
CA SER A 14 -1.97 5.16 -2.43
C SER A 14 -3.29 5.51 -1.76
N TYR A 15 -3.19 5.77 -0.47
CA TYR A 15 -4.26 6.34 0.33
C TYR A 15 -3.65 7.15 1.48
N SER A 16 -4.19 8.33 1.73
CA SER A 16 -3.75 9.22 2.79
C SER A 16 -4.91 9.51 3.71
N THR A 17 -4.71 9.35 5.02
CA THR A 17 -5.72 9.71 6.02
C THR A 17 -5.06 10.03 7.34
N GLN A 18 -5.65 10.96 8.09
CA GLN A 18 -5.18 11.33 9.43
C GLN A 18 -3.68 11.67 9.50
N GLY A 19 -3.09 12.21 8.43
CA GLY A 19 -1.67 12.54 8.38
C GLY A 19 -0.73 11.37 8.09
N VAL A 20 -1.25 10.16 7.88
CA VAL A 20 -0.49 8.96 7.53
C VAL A 20 -0.71 8.62 6.05
N ASP A 21 0.38 8.34 5.36
CA ASP A 21 0.37 7.97 3.94
C ASP A 21 0.66 6.48 3.76
N PHE A 22 -0.19 5.79 3.02
CA PHE A 22 -0.05 4.38 2.67
C PHE A 22 0.22 4.28 1.17
N THR A 23 1.29 3.59 0.79
CA THR A 23 1.62 3.35 -0.63
C THR A 23 1.87 1.87 -0.85
N TYR A 24 1.07 1.27 -1.72
CA TYR A 24 1.28 -0.08 -2.22
C TYR A 24 2.03 -0.01 -3.56
N HIS A 25 3.03 -0.87 -3.73
CA HIS A 25 3.73 -1.04 -5.00
C HIS A 25 3.87 -2.53 -5.30
N GLY A 26 3.34 -3.00 -6.43
CA GLY A 26 3.68 -4.35 -6.91
C GLY A 26 5.16 -4.41 -7.29
N VAL A 27 5.87 -5.47 -6.91
CA VAL A 27 7.30 -5.64 -7.26
C VAL A 27 7.45 -6.68 -8.36
N ASP A 28 6.78 -7.81 -8.22
CA ASP A 28 6.74 -8.91 -9.19
C ASP A 28 5.38 -9.64 -9.12
N ALA A 29 5.33 -10.89 -9.56
CA ALA A 29 4.09 -11.67 -9.61
C ALA A 29 3.56 -12.10 -8.23
N ASN A 30 4.40 -12.15 -7.20
CA ASN A 30 4.04 -12.61 -5.86
C ASN A 30 4.58 -11.73 -4.74
N THR A 31 5.35 -10.69 -5.06
CA THR A 31 5.92 -9.74 -4.11
C THR A 31 5.35 -8.35 -4.32
N PHE A 32 4.99 -7.68 -3.23
CA PHE A 32 4.65 -6.26 -3.23
C PHE A 32 5.24 -5.57 -2.00
N THR A 33 5.28 -4.25 -2.03
CA THR A 33 5.61 -3.45 -0.86
C THR A 33 4.41 -2.65 -0.37
N LEU A 34 4.37 -2.43 0.94
CA LEU A 34 3.55 -1.40 1.56
C LEU A 34 4.51 -0.42 2.23
N ARG A 35 4.44 0.86 1.89
CA ARG A 35 5.11 1.92 2.61
C ARG A 35 4.10 2.67 3.46
N ILE A 36 4.39 2.85 4.74
CA ILE A 36 3.62 3.67 5.67
C ILE A 36 4.50 4.83 6.10
N GLN A 37 4.09 6.06 5.79
CA GLN A 37 4.84 7.25 6.13
C GLN A 37 4.07 8.13 7.12
N ASN A 38 4.81 8.91 7.90
CA ASN A 38 4.28 9.87 8.89
C ASN A 38 3.45 9.21 10.00
N ALA A 39 3.70 7.94 10.33
CA ALA A 39 2.90 7.21 11.32
C ALA A 39 3.08 7.74 12.76
N LEU A 40 4.23 8.34 13.11
CA LEU A 40 4.40 9.01 14.41
C LEU A 40 3.71 10.37 14.47
N ASP A 41 3.44 10.96 13.31
CA ASP A 41 2.75 12.24 13.15
C ASP A 41 1.26 12.06 12.87
N ALA A 42 0.72 10.86 13.13
CA ALA A 42 -0.69 10.56 12.97
C ALA A 42 -1.55 11.53 13.80
N THR A 43 -2.69 11.91 13.23
CA THR A 43 -3.64 12.85 13.82
C THR A 43 -4.97 12.15 14.10
N GLY A 44 -5.96 12.90 14.60
CA GLY A 44 -7.30 12.37 14.84
C GLY A 44 -7.30 11.25 15.87
N ASN A 45 -7.97 10.14 15.56
CA ASN A 45 -8.10 9.01 16.48
C ASN A 45 -6.89 8.07 16.50
N TRP A 46 -5.93 8.25 15.58
CA TRP A 46 -4.66 7.52 15.58
C TRP A 46 -3.51 8.29 16.26
N ALA A 47 -3.73 9.54 16.67
CA ALA A 47 -2.73 10.31 17.41
C ALA A 47 -2.09 9.60 18.62
N PRO A 48 -2.80 8.77 19.42
CA PRO A 48 -2.17 8.05 20.54
C PRO A 48 -1.46 6.74 20.12
N ALA A 49 -1.47 6.37 18.84
CA ALA A 49 -0.84 5.16 18.35
C ALA A 49 0.67 5.21 18.56
N THR A 50 1.22 4.09 18.99
CA THR A 50 2.68 3.92 19.16
C THR A 50 3.19 2.71 18.42
N HIS A 51 2.30 1.77 18.07
CA HIS A 51 2.64 0.53 17.39
C HIS A 51 1.63 0.21 16.28
N LEU A 52 2.02 -0.73 15.42
CA LEU A 52 1.19 -1.36 14.39
C LEU A 52 1.04 -2.85 14.75
N GLY A 53 -0.20 -3.27 15.03
CA GLY A 53 -0.48 -4.65 15.42
C GLY A 53 -0.84 -5.55 14.23
N TYR A 54 -1.68 -5.04 13.32
CA TYR A 54 -2.25 -5.87 12.25
C TYR A 54 -2.22 -5.19 10.90
N LEU A 55 -1.91 -5.98 9.87
CA LEU A 55 -2.07 -5.62 8.47
C LEU A 55 -2.94 -6.65 7.75
N GLY A 56 -3.79 -6.17 6.84
CA GLY A 56 -4.65 -7.03 6.04
C GLY A 56 -4.73 -6.54 4.62
N PHE A 57 -4.76 -7.46 3.66
CA PHE A 57 -4.88 -7.13 2.25
C PHE A 57 -5.95 -7.99 1.59
N LYS A 58 -6.77 -7.36 0.75
CA LYS A 58 -7.75 -8.03 -0.12
C LYS A 58 -7.64 -7.51 -1.55
N GLY A 59 -8.25 -8.26 -2.48
CA GLY A 59 -8.25 -7.84 -3.88
C GLY A 59 -6.88 -7.98 -4.54
N LEU A 60 -6.02 -8.87 -4.01
CA LEU A 60 -4.70 -9.17 -4.56
C LEU A 60 -4.75 -10.10 -5.79
N GLY A 61 -5.94 -10.51 -6.23
CA GLY A 61 -6.15 -11.52 -7.26
C GLY A 61 -6.41 -12.90 -6.67
N ASN A 62 -6.08 -13.94 -7.43
CA ASN A 62 -6.32 -15.32 -7.01
C ASN A 62 -5.24 -15.79 -6.02
N LEU A 63 -5.65 -16.11 -4.80
CA LEU A 63 -4.78 -16.60 -3.72
C LEU A 63 -5.04 -18.08 -3.38
N SER A 64 -5.69 -18.86 -4.25
CA SER A 64 -6.10 -20.25 -3.96
C SER A 64 -4.94 -21.20 -3.67
N THR A 65 -3.73 -20.87 -4.12
CA THR A 65 -2.51 -21.67 -3.94
C THR A 65 -1.55 -21.08 -2.90
N LEU A 66 -1.99 -20.06 -2.16
CA LEU A 66 -1.20 -19.42 -1.11
C LEU A 66 -0.97 -20.39 0.06
N THR A 67 0.30 -20.63 0.35
CA THR A 67 0.77 -21.54 1.42
C THR A 67 1.36 -20.81 2.61
N GLY A 68 1.78 -19.56 2.42
CA GLY A 68 2.38 -18.73 3.46
C GLY A 68 2.65 -17.32 2.96
N VAL A 69 3.10 -16.46 3.88
CA VAL A 69 3.54 -15.10 3.57
C VAL A 69 4.82 -14.83 4.34
N GLN A 70 5.81 -14.25 3.67
CA GLN A 70 7.00 -13.72 4.32
C GLN A 70 6.93 -12.20 4.36
N VAL A 71 7.32 -11.63 5.49
CA VAL A 71 7.30 -10.18 5.71
C VAL A 71 8.69 -9.74 6.15
N THR A 72 9.25 -8.78 5.43
CA THR A 72 10.45 -8.05 5.83
C THR A 72 10.07 -6.59 6.04
N VAL A 73 10.59 -5.97 7.09
CA VAL A 73 10.33 -4.55 7.42
C VAL A 73 11.63 -3.79 7.43
N ASN A 74 11.65 -2.61 6.81
CA ASN A 74 12.75 -1.66 6.82
C ASN A 74 12.25 -0.29 7.35
N PRO A 75 12.96 0.35 8.31
CA PRO A 75 14.11 -0.18 9.05
C PRO A 75 13.76 -1.44 9.82
N ALA A 76 14.73 -2.34 9.97
CA ALA A 76 14.54 -3.54 10.77
C ALA A 76 14.27 -3.13 12.23
N PRO A 77 13.21 -3.66 12.87
CA PRO A 77 12.91 -3.35 14.27
C PRO A 77 14.06 -3.83 15.18
N ALA A 78 14.30 -3.10 16.27
CA ALA A 78 15.34 -3.45 17.23
C ALA A 78 15.05 -4.77 17.97
N SER A 79 13.78 -5.16 18.06
CA SER A 79 13.31 -6.43 18.59
C SER A 79 12.99 -7.41 17.45
N SER A 80 13.12 -8.71 17.74
CA SER A 80 12.67 -9.75 16.81
C SER A 80 11.15 -9.77 16.76
N ILE A 81 10.58 -9.14 15.72
CA ILE A 81 9.14 -9.20 15.44
C ILE A 81 8.88 -10.38 14.53
N GLN A 82 7.86 -11.17 14.87
CA GLN A 82 7.35 -12.23 14.01
C GLN A 82 6.03 -11.79 13.40
N TRP A 83 5.89 -12.00 12.10
CA TRP A 83 4.63 -11.77 11.39
C TRP A 83 3.93 -13.11 11.17
N LEU A 84 2.84 -13.33 11.89
CA LEU A 84 2.03 -14.52 11.72
C LEU A 84 1.01 -14.29 10.61
N TYR A 85 1.08 -15.12 9.57
CA TYR A 85 0.10 -15.12 8.50
C TYR A 85 -1.13 -15.96 8.87
N THR A 86 -2.30 -15.40 8.61
CA THR A 86 -3.60 -16.09 8.64
C THR A 86 -4.33 -15.87 7.32
N ALA A 87 -4.84 -16.95 6.73
CA ALA A 87 -5.76 -16.89 5.58
C ALA A 87 -7.10 -16.32 6.04
N GLY A 88 -7.32 -15.01 5.86
CA GLY A 88 -8.42 -14.31 6.52
C GLY A 88 -8.23 -12.80 6.57
N GLU A 89 -9.11 -12.14 7.32
CA GLU A 89 -9.18 -10.69 7.38
C GLU A 89 -8.80 -10.13 8.74
N VAL A 90 -8.27 -8.91 8.74
CA VAL A 90 -8.23 -8.08 9.95
C VAL A 90 -9.66 -7.65 10.30
N THR A 91 -10.00 -7.83 11.58
CA THR A 91 -11.23 -7.39 12.22
C THR A 91 -10.90 -6.49 13.41
N GLY A 92 -11.91 -5.96 14.11
CA GLY A 92 -11.69 -5.22 15.36
C GLY A 92 -11.04 -6.06 16.49
N ASN A 93 -11.01 -7.39 16.34
CA ASN A 93 -10.42 -8.33 17.30
C ASN A 93 -9.13 -8.99 16.77
N GLY A 94 -8.47 -8.38 15.77
CA GLY A 94 -7.26 -8.93 15.14
C GLY A 94 -7.56 -9.84 13.95
N CYS A 95 -6.62 -10.74 13.64
CA CYS A 95 -6.73 -11.66 12.50
C CYS A 95 -7.80 -12.73 12.73
N ASN A 96 -8.75 -12.79 11.80
CA ASN A 96 -9.81 -13.81 11.80
C ASN A 96 -9.67 -14.71 10.57
N ALA A 97 -9.46 -16.00 10.81
CA ALA A 97 -9.44 -17.01 9.77
C ALA A 97 -10.82 -17.16 9.14
N ASN A 98 -10.98 -16.68 7.90
CA ASN A 98 -12.18 -16.89 7.12
C ASN A 98 -11.79 -17.45 5.76
N ALA A 99 -12.08 -18.75 5.57
CA ALA A 99 -11.57 -19.58 4.48
C ALA A 99 -11.92 -19.09 3.06
N ASN A 100 -12.85 -18.14 2.91
CA ASN A 100 -13.37 -17.70 1.61
C ASN A 100 -13.09 -16.24 1.26
N SER A 101 -12.22 -15.56 2.01
CA SER A 101 -12.05 -14.10 1.90
C SER A 101 -11.07 -13.65 0.80
N GLN A 102 -10.31 -14.58 0.19
CA GLN A 102 -9.18 -14.29 -0.73
C GLN A 102 -8.32 -13.13 -0.21
N SER A 103 -7.99 -13.23 1.07
CA SER A 103 -7.32 -12.18 1.80
C SER A 103 -6.23 -12.74 2.69
N ILE A 104 -5.26 -11.88 2.96
CA ILE A 104 -4.19 -12.16 3.89
C ILE A 104 -4.37 -11.29 5.12
N CYS A 105 -4.12 -11.86 6.29
CA CYS A 105 -4.01 -11.15 7.55
C CYS A 105 -2.65 -11.45 8.16
N LEU A 106 -1.98 -10.40 8.62
CA LEU A 106 -0.66 -10.43 9.20
C LEU A 106 -0.75 -9.83 10.60
N ASP A 107 -0.36 -10.63 11.59
CA ASP A 107 -0.34 -10.27 13.02
C ASP A 107 1.11 -10.13 13.47
N ALA A 108 1.48 -8.95 13.99
CA ALA A 108 2.80 -8.68 14.52
C ALA A 108 2.88 -9.14 15.98
N THR A 109 3.81 -10.04 16.29
CA THR A 109 4.08 -10.46 17.67
C THR A 109 5.57 -10.27 18.01
N PRO A 110 5.91 -9.34 18.93
CA PRO A 110 5.04 -8.27 19.45
C PRO A 110 4.67 -7.24 18.37
N ASP A 111 3.72 -6.35 18.65
CA ASP A 111 3.36 -5.23 17.77
C ASP A 111 4.59 -4.41 17.35
N LEU A 112 4.58 -3.91 16.12
CA LEU A 112 5.68 -3.17 15.53
C LEU A 112 5.69 -1.71 15.99
N PRO A 113 6.77 -1.21 16.63
CA PRO A 113 6.90 0.21 16.94
C PRO A 113 6.77 1.07 15.68
N LEU A 114 6.02 2.16 15.78
CA LEU A 114 5.85 3.08 14.64
C LEU A 114 7.14 3.84 14.35
N SER A 115 7.30 4.19 13.09
CA SER A 115 8.27 5.18 12.63
C SER A 115 7.64 6.01 11.52
N ASN A 116 8.26 7.14 11.17
CA ASN A 116 7.76 7.98 10.07
C ASN A 116 8.03 7.40 8.67
N ASP A 117 8.74 6.28 8.57
CA ASP A 117 8.94 5.58 7.31
C ASP A 117 9.12 4.07 7.55
N LEU A 118 8.03 3.32 7.38
CA LEU A 118 8.02 1.87 7.44
C LEU A 118 7.82 1.32 6.03
N LEU A 119 8.77 0.51 5.56
CA LEU A 119 8.67 -0.20 4.29
C LEU A 119 8.56 -1.70 4.55
N PHE A 120 7.38 -2.24 4.28
CA PHE A 120 7.11 -3.67 4.29
C PHE A 120 7.38 -4.23 2.90
N THR A 121 8.15 -5.30 2.81
CA THR A 121 8.23 -6.17 1.63
C THR A 121 7.52 -7.46 1.99
N ILE A 122 6.48 -7.79 1.23
CA ILE A 122 5.59 -8.91 1.48
C ILE A 122 5.69 -9.85 0.29
N ASP A 123 6.20 -11.06 0.55
CA ASP A 123 6.32 -12.13 -0.43
C ASP A 123 5.26 -13.20 -0.15
N LEU A 124 4.41 -13.45 -1.15
CA LEU A 124 3.35 -14.44 -1.11
C LEU A 124 3.92 -15.79 -1.57
N LEU A 125 3.92 -16.78 -0.67
CA LEU A 125 4.47 -18.10 -0.94
C LEU A 125 3.41 -19.02 -1.54
N GLY A 126 3.66 -19.54 -2.73
CA GLY A 126 2.77 -20.51 -3.38
C GLY A 126 3.00 -20.56 -4.88
N ASN A 127 2.46 -21.58 -5.53
CA ASN A 127 2.65 -21.77 -6.97
C ASN A 127 1.55 -21.06 -7.76
N GLY A 128 1.92 -20.29 -8.78
CA GLY A 128 0.95 -19.65 -9.69
C GLY A 128 0.21 -18.44 -9.09
N ILE A 129 0.73 -17.87 -8.00
CA ILE A 129 0.28 -16.57 -7.49
C ILE A 129 0.64 -15.51 -8.54
N ASN A 130 -0.31 -14.63 -8.85
CA ASN A 130 -0.10 -13.53 -9.77
C ASN A 130 -0.89 -12.30 -9.30
N ILE A 131 -0.17 -11.31 -8.76
CA ILE A 131 -0.70 -10.02 -8.31
C ILE A 131 -0.50 -8.92 -9.35
N GLY A 132 0.01 -9.23 -10.54
CA GLY A 132 0.25 -8.25 -11.61
C GLY A 132 -1.04 -7.66 -12.19
N SER A 133 -2.19 -8.30 -11.99
CA SER A 133 -3.50 -7.81 -12.42
C SER A 133 -4.29 -7.09 -11.33
N VAL A 134 -3.66 -6.75 -10.21
CA VAL A 134 -4.30 -6.00 -9.13
C VAL A 134 -4.69 -4.61 -9.61
N THR A 135 -5.95 -4.24 -9.39
CA THR A 135 -6.51 -2.94 -9.85
C THR A 135 -7.12 -2.11 -8.72
N ALA A 136 -7.43 -2.72 -7.58
CA ALA A 136 -8.06 -2.06 -6.45
C ALA A 136 -7.76 -2.85 -5.16
N PRO A 137 -6.50 -2.88 -4.69
CA PRO A 137 -6.16 -3.58 -3.47
C PRO A 137 -6.82 -2.87 -2.27
N GLN A 138 -7.42 -3.65 -1.38
CA GLN A 138 -7.94 -3.14 -0.11
C GLN A 138 -6.90 -3.34 0.97
N LEU A 139 -6.54 -2.25 1.65
CA LEU A 139 -5.69 -2.26 2.83
C LEU A 139 -6.54 -2.20 4.08
N LYS A 140 -6.23 -3.06 5.04
CA LYS A 140 -6.64 -2.91 6.43
C LYS A 140 -5.41 -2.75 7.32
N ALA A 141 -5.47 -1.82 8.26
CA ALA A 141 -4.38 -1.59 9.21
C ALA A 141 -4.96 -1.24 10.58
N SER A 142 -4.40 -1.84 11.63
CA SER A 142 -4.78 -1.56 13.02
C SER A 142 -3.57 -1.05 13.78
N PHE A 143 -3.68 0.20 14.20
CA PHE A 143 -2.73 0.84 15.10
C PHE A 143 -3.04 0.47 16.54
N THR A 144 -2.01 0.37 17.36
CA THR A 144 -2.11 -0.07 18.74
C THR A 144 -1.31 0.84 19.67
N VAL A 145 -1.68 0.79 20.95
CA VAL A 145 -0.99 1.46 22.04
C VAL A 145 -0.82 0.50 23.21
N TRP A 146 0.29 0.62 23.93
CA TRP A 146 0.49 -0.13 25.16
C TRP A 146 -0.51 0.32 26.22
N GLN A 147 -1.29 -0.62 26.74
CA GLN A 147 -2.16 -0.40 27.88
C GLN A 147 -1.60 -1.15 29.07
N GLU A 148 -1.30 -0.40 30.14
CA GLU A 148 -0.86 -0.98 31.40
C GLU A 148 -1.92 -1.88 32.02
N ALA A 149 -1.46 -2.82 32.86
CA ALA A 149 -2.36 -3.73 33.56
C ALA A 149 -3.32 -2.94 34.46
N THR A 150 -4.58 -3.34 34.45
CA THR A 150 -5.59 -2.90 35.41
C THR A 150 -6.00 -4.09 36.28
N ARG A 151 -6.82 -3.84 37.31
CA ARG A 151 -7.29 -4.90 38.24
C ARG A 151 -7.85 -6.14 37.51
N ASN A 152 -8.51 -5.94 36.36
CA ASN A 152 -9.26 -7.00 35.66
C ASN A 152 -8.69 -7.33 34.26
N LYS A 153 -7.58 -6.71 33.84
CA LYS A 153 -7.03 -6.88 32.50
C LYS A 153 -5.50 -6.80 32.54
N PRO A 154 -4.77 -7.79 31.98
CA PRO A 154 -3.32 -7.75 31.91
C PRO A 154 -2.84 -6.60 31.00
N ALA A 155 -1.57 -6.22 31.16
CA ALA A 155 -0.96 -5.26 30.26
C ALA A 155 -0.84 -5.87 28.86
N SER A 156 -1.25 -5.13 27.83
CA SER A 156 -1.19 -5.58 26.45
C SER A 156 -1.23 -4.41 25.49
N PHE A 157 -0.82 -4.64 24.26
CA PHE A 157 -1.22 -3.77 23.17
C PHE A 157 -2.73 -3.87 22.95
N VAL A 158 -3.36 -2.73 22.71
CA VAL A 158 -4.78 -2.63 22.38
C VAL A 158 -4.95 -1.75 21.15
N GLY A 159 -5.90 -2.10 20.30
CA GLY A 159 -6.30 -1.27 19.16
C GLY A 159 -6.65 0.14 19.61
N THR A 160 -6.15 1.13 18.87
CA THR A 160 -6.43 2.54 19.11
C THR A 160 -6.91 3.23 17.84
N GLY A 161 -7.90 4.11 18.00
CA GLY A 161 -8.65 4.69 16.89
C GLY A 161 -9.41 3.66 16.06
N ASP A 162 -9.79 4.06 14.86
CA ASP A 162 -10.58 3.20 13.96
C ASP A 162 -9.69 2.22 13.19
N LEU A 163 -10.21 1.03 12.91
CA LEU A 163 -9.58 0.11 11.96
C LEU A 163 -9.60 0.72 10.56
N LEU A 164 -8.43 0.97 9.96
CA LEU A 164 -8.35 1.31 8.54
C LEU A 164 -8.91 0.13 7.74
N ALA A 165 -9.82 0.42 6.80
CA ALA A 165 -10.30 -0.56 5.84
C ALA A 165 -10.69 0.15 4.54
N GLN A 166 -9.71 0.38 3.67
CA GLN A 166 -9.87 1.24 2.49
C GLN A 166 -9.30 0.62 1.22
N THR A 167 -9.98 0.86 0.11
CA THR A 167 -9.46 0.55 -1.22
C THR A 167 -8.46 1.61 -1.62
N LEU A 168 -7.24 1.20 -1.96
CA LEU A 168 -6.18 2.11 -2.40
C LEU A 168 -6.45 2.59 -3.83
N ALA A 169 -6.16 3.86 -4.11
CA ALA A 169 -6.40 4.47 -5.40
C ALA A 169 -5.13 4.43 -6.27
N SER A 170 -5.28 4.17 -7.58
CA SER A 170 -4.13 4.12 -8.48
C SER A 170 -3.44 5.48 -8.60
N THR A 171 -2.12 5.51 -8.43
CA THR A 171 -1.32 6.74 -8.54
C THR A 171 -1.06 7.14 -10.00
N ALA A 172 -1.23 6.22 -10.96
CA ALA A 172 -1.14 6.51 -12.39
C ALA A 172 -2.18 7.54 -12.85
N ALA A 173 -3.31 7.65 -12.15
CA ALA A 173 -4.33 8.66 -12.40
C ALA A 173 -3.92 10.07 -11.91
N ALA A 174 -2.96 10.18 -10.98
CA ALA A 174 -2.48 11.46 -10.45
C ALA A 174 -1.40 12.11 -11.32
N ASN A 175 -0.70 11.33 -12.14
CA ASN A 175 0.33 11.80 -13.07
C ASN A 175 -0.19 11.97 -14.50
N LYS A 176 -1.35 12.65 -14.69
CA LYS A 176 -1.64 13.25 -15.99
C LYS A 176 -0.66 14.40 -16.24
N LEU A 177 0.57 14.07 -16.63
CA LEU A 177 1.40 15.00 -17.38
C LEU A 177 0.59 15.46 -18.60
N PRO A 178 0.66 16.75 -18.99
CA PRO A 178 0.07 17.19 -20.24
C PRO A 178 0.63 16.32 -21.37
N GLU A 179 -0.24 15.61 -22.07
CA GLU A 179 0.15 14.76 -23.20
C GLU A 179 1.00 15.59 -24.18
N PRO A 180 2.10 15.04 -24.74
CA PRO A 180 2.96 15.73 -25.70
C PRO A 180 2.21 16.16 -26.98
N ALA A 181 0.99 15.67 -27.20
CA ALA A 181 0.08 16.17 -28.21
C ALA A 181 -0.24 17.67 -28.03
N SER A 182 -0.29 18.15 -26.79
CA SER A 182 -0.54 19.57 -26.47
C SER A 182 0.65 20.47 -26.86
N LEU A 183 1.88 19.97 -26.73
CA LEU A 183 3.09 20.67 -27.18
C LEU A 183 3.23 20.66 -28.71
N ALA A 184 2.84 19.56 -29.36
CA ALA A 184 2.82 19.48 -30.82
C ALA A 184 1.80 20.46 -31.44
N LEU A 185 0.64 20.65 -30.81
CA LEU A 185 -0.37 21.62 -31.26
C LEU A 185 0.06 23.08 -31.03
N ALA A 186 0.75 23.37 -29.92
CA ALA A 186 1.34 24.69 -29.67
C ALA A 186 2.40 25.06 -30.72
N GLY A 187 3.18 24.09 -31.20
CA GLY A 187 4.14 24.27 -32.30
C GLY A 187 3.49 24.58 -33.65
N LEU A 188 2.35 23.96 -33.96
CA LEU A 188 1.60 24.19 -35.20
C LEU A 188 0.89 25.56 -35.24
N ALA A 189 0.45 26.08 -34.09
CA ALA A 189 -0.19 27.40 -34.02
C ALA A 189 0.79 28.56 -34.33
N LEU A 190 2.06 28.44 -33.91
CA LEU A 190 3.09 29.45 -34.17
C LEU A 190 3.55 29.47 -35.64
N ALA A 191 3.57 28.32 -36.31
CA ALA A 191 3.90 28.25 -37.74
C ALA A 191 2.79 28.85 -38.64
N GLY A 192 1.51 28.71 -38.26
CA GLY A 192 0.40 29.33 -38.97
C GLY A 192 0.40 30.86 -38.92
N LEU A 193 0.75 31.45 -37.77
CA LEU A 193 0.86 32.90 -37.58
C LEU A 193 2.01 33.54 -38.39
N ALA A 194 3.12 32.83 -38.58
CA ALA A 194 4.25 33.30 -39.40
C ALA A 194 3.91 33.32 -40.90
N LEU A 195 3.11 32.37 -41.39
CA LEU A 195 2.65 32.32 -42.78
C LEU A 195 1.55 33.35 -43.08
N ALA A 196 0.66 33.64 -42.12
CA ALA A 196 -0.38 34.66 -42.28
C ALA A 196 0.18 36.08 -42.42
N ARG A 197 1.27 36.42 -41.72
CA ARG A 197 1.91 37.75 -41.84
C ARG A 197 2.54 38.02 -43.21
N ARG A 198 2.88 36.98 -43.98
CA ARG A 198 3.52 37.15 -45.31
C ARG A 198 2.53 37.47 -46.43
N ARG A 199 1.22 37.28 -46.21
CA ARG A 199 0.17 37.58 -47.21
C ARG A 199 -0.42 38.98 -47.12
N ILE A 200 -0.06 39.78 -46.12
CA ILE A 200 -0.61 41.15 -45.92
C ILE A 200 0.36 42.24 -46.46
N ARG A 201 1.52 41.85 -46.99
CA ARG A 201 2.39 42.75 -47.78
C ARG A 201 2.53 42.22 -49.20
N ALA A 202 1.50 42.43 -50.00
CA ALA A 202 1.54 42.47 -51.46
C ALA A 202 0.64 43.63 -51.90
#